data_AF-A0A351TQ09-F1
#
_entry.id   AF-A0A351TQ09-F1
#
_cell.length_a   1.000
_cell.length_b   1.000
_cell.length_c   1.000
_cell.angle_alpha   90.00
_cell.angle_beta   90.00
_cell.angle_gamma   90.00
#
_symmetry.space_group_name_H-M   'P 1'
#
loop_
_entity.id
_entity.type
_entity.pdbx_description
1 polymer ?
#
loop_
_entity_poly.entity_id
_entity_poly.type
_entity_poly.pdbx_seq_one_letter_code
_entity_poly.pdbx_strand_id
1 'polypeptide(L)' 'MIISERIFELMDKKNVSRKRFSEETGIAQSTISDWKRKKTNP' A
#
# COMPACT_ATOMS: atom_id res chain seq x y z
N MET A 1 8.51 12.60 1.16
CA MET A 1 7.62 11.46 0.94
C MET A 1 8.42 10.26 0.47
N ILE A 2 8.27 9.11 1.10
CA ILE A 2 8.73 7.82 0.57
C ILE A 2 7.68 7.23 -0.39
N ILE A 3 8.05 6.22 -1.19
CA ILE A 3 7.16 5.67 -2.23
C ILE A 3 5.89 5.08 -1.59
N SER A 4 6.03 4.42 -0.43
CA SER A 4 4.89 3.86 0.29
C SER A 4 3.84 4.90 0.68
N GLU A 5 4.27 6.10 1.13
CA GLU A 5 3.36 7.21 1.45
C GLU A 5 2.57 7.66 0.21
N ARG A 6 3.22 7.75 -0.95
CA ARG A 6 2.56 8.08 -2.23
C ARG A 6 1.54 7.03 -2.65
N ILE A 7 1.87 5.75 -2.44
CA ILE A 7 0.94 4.65 -2.75
C ILE A 7 -0.32 4.76 -1.86
N PHE A 8 -0.16 4.99 -0.56
CA PHE A 8 -1.30 5.14 0.35
C PHE A 8 -2.16 6.35 0.03
N GLU A 9 -1.56 7.49 -0.32
CA GLU A 9 -2.32 8.65 -0.78
C GLU A 9 -3.11 8.36 -2.06
N LEU A 10 -2.52 7.65 -3.02
CA LEU A 10 -3.21 7.28 -4.26
C LEU A 10 -4.34 6.27 -4.00
N MET A 11 -4.13 5.33 -3.09
CA MET A 11 -5.18 4.41 -2.66
C MET A 11 -6.36 5.15 -2.03
N ASP A 12 -6.08 6.11 -1.15
CA ASP A 12 -7.11 6.91 -0.48
C ASP A 12 -7.89 7.78 -1.48
N LYS A 13 -7.17 8.49 -2.37
CA LYS A 13 -7.79 9.28 -3.45
C LYS A 13 -8.67 8.45 -4.39
N LYS A 14 -8.35 7.17 -4.58
CA LYS A 14 -9.11 6.25 -5.42
C LYS A 14 -10.14 5.41 -4.64
N ASN A 15 -10.27 5.64 -3.33
CA ASN A 15 -11.11 4.85 -2.43
C ASN A 15 -10.85 3.33 -2.55
N VAL A 16 -9.57 2.95 -2.67
CA VAL A 16 -9.11 1.57 -2.81
C VAL A 16 -8.69 1.04 -1.45
N SER A 17 -9.33 -0.04 -1.00
CA SER A 17 -8.93 -0.72 0.24
C SER A 17 -7.62 -1.49 0.04
N ARG A 18 -6.87 -1.69 1.14
CA ARG A 18 -5.67 -2.55 1.13
C ARG A 18 -5.94 -3.96 0.61
N LYS A 19 -7.14 -4.50 0.89
CA LYS A 19 -7.57 -5.81 0.40
C LYS A 19 -7.68 -5.82 -1.12
N ARG A 20 -8.42 -4.85 -1.68
CA ARG A 20 -8.58 -4.72 -3.12
C ARG A 20 -7.25 -4.47 -3.82
N PHE A 21 -6.41 -3.60 -3.26
CA PHE A 21 -5.06 -3.36 -3.78
C PHE A 21 -4.21 -4.63 -3.80
N SER A 22 -4.30 -5.44 -2.75
CA SER A 22 -3.61 -6.74 -2.67
C SER A 22 -4.10 -7.73 -3.73
N GLU A 23 -5.41 -7.83 -3.92
CA GLU A 23 -6.03 -8.70 -4.93
C GLU A 23 -5.67 -8.28 -6.37
N GLU A 24 -5.66 -6.98 -6.66
CA GLU A 24 -5.36 -6.44 -8.00
C GLU A 24 -3.86 -6.50 -8.34
N THR A 25 -2.97 -6.34 -7.35
CA THR A 25 -1.51 -6.29 -7.58
C THR A 25 -0.78 -7.61 -7.33
N GLY A 26 -1.44 -8.57 -6.66
CA GLY A 26 -0.81 -9.81 -6.19
C GLY A 26 0.14 -9.62 -5.00
N ILE A 27 0.29 -8.39 -4.47
CA ILE A 27 1.13 -8.11 -3.31
C ILE A 27 0.36 -8.48 -2.05
N ALA A 28 0.95 -9.30 -1.17
CA ALA A 28 0.32 -9.69 0.09
C ALA A 28 -0.02 -8.46 0.97
N GLN A 29 -1.20 -8.47 1.60
CA GLN A 29 -1.61 -7.42 2.54
C GLN A 29 -0.62 -7.20 3.69
N SER A 30 0.10 -8.25 4.10
CA SER A 30 1.17 -8.17 5.10
C SER A 30 2.33 -7.30 4.62
N THR A 31 2.77 -7.49 3.37
CA THR A 31 3.82 -6.66 2.73
C THR A 31 3.40 -5.20 2.63
N ILE A 32 2.17 -4.94 2.19
CA ILE A 32 1.62 -3.58 2.13
C ILE A 32 1.57 -2.94 3.52
N SER A 33 1.17 -3.70 4.53
CA SER A 33 1.12 -3.20 5.92
C SER A 33 2.52 -2.92 6.48
N ASP A 34 3.51 -3.74 6.12
CA ASP A 34 4.90 -3.55 6.51
C ASP A 34 5.51 -2.28 5.91
N TRP A 35 5.08 -1.83 4.72
CA TRP A 35 5.55 -0.55 4.15
C TRP A 35 5.26 0.65 5.07
N LYS A 36 4.15 0.61 5.82
CA LYS A 36 3.79 1.65 6.79
C LYS A 36 4.51 1.45 8.13
N ARG A 37 4.64 0.20 8.60
CA ARG A 37 5.19 -0.11 9.92
C ARG A 37 6.72 -0.08 9.98
N LYS A 38 7.38 -0.66 8.97
CA LYS A 38 8.84 -0.86 8.91
C LYS A 38 9.55 0.24 8.13
N LYS A 39 8.81 1.21 7.57
CA LYS A 39 9.31 2.20 6.59
C LYS A 39 10.05 1.55 5.42
N THR A 40 9.70 0.30 5.10
CA THR A 40 10.25 -0.39 3.94
C THR A 40 9.69 0.26 2.69
N ASN A 41 10.59 0.68 1.81
CA ASN A 41 10.21 1.31 0.56
C ASN A 41 9.98 0.20 -0.48
N PRO A 42 8.76 0.07 -1.05
CA PRO A 42 8.52 -0.82 -2.18
C PRO A 42 9.30 -0.43 -3.43
#